data_AF-A0A3B8XR21-F1
#
_entry.id   AF-A0A3B8XR21-F1
#
_cell.length_a   1.000
_cell.length_b   1.000
_cell.length_c   1.000
_cell.angle_alpha   90.00
_cell.angle_beta   90.00
_cell.angle_gamma   90.00
#
_symmetry.space_group_name_H-M   'P 1'
#
loop_
_entity.id
_entity.type
_entity.pdbx_description
1 polymer ?
#
loop_
_entity_poly.entity_id
_entity_poly.type
_entity_poly.pdbx_seq_one_letter_code
_entity_poly.pdbx_strand_id
1 'polypeptide(L)'
;AAAKMGIAGLSRIIAMEGANKNVRSNIIAPFAWTRMIATIPVKDEASAQRVERMKNAMRAEQVANFSVALASPECKTSGQIFSVRGNELVLFSQPRPVKSVARVDGWTPETILSHALPAMEGGYTDLGATASVFTWEPV
;
A
#
# COMPACT_ATOMS: atom_id res chain seq x y z
N ALA A 1 1.96 -10.60 -5.68
CA ALA A 1 2.28 -9.85 -4.45
C ALA A 1 3.78 -9.67 -4.23
N ALA A 2 4.59 -10.74 -4.21
CA ALA A 2 6.02 -10.71 -3.88
C ALA A 2 6.83 -9.61 -4.58
N ALA A 3 6.77 -9.51 -5.91
CA ALA A 3 7.52 -8.50 -6.67
C ALA A 3 7.18 -7.05 -6.25
N LYS A 4 5.90 -6.76 -5.97
CA LYS A 4 5.46 -5.41 -5.58
C LYS A 4 5.95 -5.03 -4.18
N MET A 5 5.94 -5.98 -3.25
CA MET A 5 6.52 -5.76 -1.92
C MET A 5 8.05 -5.64 -1.96
N GLY A 6 8.71 -6.35 -2.89
CA GLY A 6 10.14 -6.17 -3.15
C GLY A 6 10.47 -4.74 -3.59
N ILE A 7 9.68 -4.15 -4.49
CA ILE A 7 9.82 -2.75 -4.90
C ILE A 7 9.63 -1.79 -3.71
N ALA A 8 8.65 -2.05 -2.84
CA ALA A 8 8.44 -1.23 -1.64
C ALA A 8 9.64 -1.25 -0.70
N GLY A 9 10.23 -2.43 -0.46
CA GLY A 9 11.47 -2.57 0.31
C GLY A 9 12.66 -1.86 -0.34
N LEU A 10 12.83 -2.00 -1.66
CA LEU A 10 13.89 -1.34 -2.42
C LEU A 10 13.79 0.19 -2.32
N SER A 11 12.60 0.75 -2.55
CA SER A 11 12.37 2.20 -2.45
C SER A 11 12.71 2.73 -1.05
N ARG A 12 12.39 1.96 0.00
CA ARG A 12 12.74 2.33 1.36
C ARG A 12 14.25 2.45 1.58
N ILE A 13 15.03 1.49 1.08
CA ILE A 13 16.49 1.54 1.19
C ILE A 13 17.07 2.70 0.39
N ILE A 14 16.60 2.94 -0.84
CA ILE A 14 17.03 4.10 -1.64
C ILE A 14 16.76 5.41 -0.89
N ALA A 15 15.59 5.56 -0.27
CA ALA A 15 15.25 6.75 0.50
C ALA A 15 16.17 6.95 1.71
N MET A 16 16.53 5.87 2.41
CA MET A 16 17.40 5.92 3.59
C MET A 16 18.85 6.25 3.22
N GLU A 17 19.42 5.54 2.25
CA GLU A 17 20.80 5.77 1.79
C GLU A 17 20.96 7.08 1.01
N GLY A 18 19.87 7.53 0.38
CA GLY A 18 19.79 8.76 -0.40
C GLY A 18 19.59 10.03 0.41
N ALA A 19 19.21 9.93 1.69
CA ALA A 19 18.83 11.07 2.52
C ALA A 19 19.93 12.16 2.58
N ASN A 20 21.17 11.77 2.80
CA ASN A 20 22.32 12.69 2.86
C ASN A 20 22.81 13.15 1.47
N LYS A 21 22.29 12.55 0.40
CA LYS A 21 22.67 12.82 -1.00
C LYS A 21 21.58 13.59 -1.76
N ASN A 22 20.55 14.05 -1.05
CA ASN A 22 19.36 14.68 -1.65
C ASN A 22 18.67 13.78 -2.71
N VAL A 23 18.73 12.45 -2.53
CA VAL A 23 18.02 11.48 -3.36
C VAL A 23 16.78 11.03 -2.59
N ARG A 24 15.61 11.22 -3.22
CA ARG A 24 14.31 10.84 -2.66
C ARG A 24 13.76 9.63 -3.39
N SER A 25 13.07 8.76 -2.67
CA SER A 25 12.35 7.63 -3.26
C SER A 25 11.02 7.44 -2.55
N ASN A 26 9.93 7.33 -3.30
CA ASN A 26 8.60 7.07 -2.79
C ASN A 26 7.92 6.03 -3.67
N ILE A 27 6.90 5.36 -3.13
CA ILE A 27 6.07 4.40 -3.85
C ILE A 27 4.73 5.05 -4.17
N ILE A 28 4.25 4.77 -5.39
CA ILE A 28 2.85 4.94 -5.77
C ILE A 28 2.26 3.55 -6.00
N ALA A 29 1.16 3.25 -5.32
CA ALA A 29 0.28 2.11 -5.50
C ALA A 29 -0.97 2.59 -6.28
N PRO A 30 -0.91 2.65 -7.62
CA PRO A 30 -1.94 3.31 -8.42
C PRO A 30 -3.20 2.46 -8.53
N PHE A 31 -4.35 3.11 -8.40
CA PHE A 31 -5.65 2.61 -8.81
C PHE A 31 -6.07 3.41 -10.04
N ALA A 32 -5.60 2.95 -11.20
CA ALA A 32 -5.90 3.56 -12.49
C ALA A 32 -6.45 2.52 -13.45
N TRP A 33 -7.48 2.88 -14.20
CA TRP A 33 -7.95 2.08 -15.32
C TRP A 33 -6.91 2.13 -16.44
N THR A 34 -6.32 0.98 -16.73
CA THR A 34 -5.28 0.84 -17.76
C THR A 34 -5.67 -0.25 -18.76
N ARG A 35 -4.96 -0.31 -19.89
CA ARG A 35 -5.08 -1.41 -20.87
C ARG A 35 -4.91 -2.79 -20.22
N MET A 36 -4.12 -2.90 -19.15
CA MET A 36 -3.96 -4.14 -18.39
C MET A 36 -5.23 -4.52 -17.62
N ILE A 37 -5.93 -3.56 -17.01
CA ILE A 37 -7.18 -3.79 -16.26
C ILE A 37 -8.38 -4.00 -17.19
N ALA A 38 -8.34 -3.44 -18.39
CA ALA A 38 -9.39 -3.58 -19.39
C ALA A 38 -9.61 -5.04 -19.87
N THR A 39 -8.76 -5.99 -19.47
CA THR A 39 -8.91 -7.42 -19.79
C THR A 39 -9.83 -8.18 -18.83
N ILE A 40 -10.33 -7.53 -17.76
CA ILE A 40 -11.26 -8.16 -16.81
C ILE A 40 -12.58 -8.49 -17.53
N PRO A 41 -13.02 -9.76 -17.54
CA PRO A 41 -14.24 -10.16 -18.25
C PRO A 41 -15.49 -9.50 -17.67
N VAL A 42 -16.26 -8.83 -18.53
CA VAL A 42 -17.60 -8.32 -18.19
C VAL A 42 -18.59 -9.46 -18.37
N LYS A 43 -19.18 -9.95 -17.26
CA LYS A 43 -20.05 -11.13 -17.26
C LYS A 43 -21.54 -10.79 -17.30
N ASP A 44 -21.92 -9.57 -16.92
CA ASP A 44 -23.30 -9.10 -16.82
C ASP A 44 -23.38 -7.55 -16.94
N GLU A 45 -24.59 -7.02 -17.10
CA GLU A 45 -24.83 -5.57 -17.24
C GLU A 45 -24.41 -4.78 -15.99
N ALA A 46 -24.57 -5.34 -14.80
CA ALA A 46 -24.16 -4.70 -13.55
C ALA A 46 -22.62 -4.53 -13.50
N SER A 47 -21.88 -5.53 -13.96
CA SER A 47 -20.44 -5.53 -14.13
C SER A 47 -20.01 -4.53 -15.20
N ALA A 48 -20.76 -4.41 -16.29
CA ALA A 48 -20.51 -3.41 -17.34
C ALA A 48 -20.60 -1.98 -16.79
N GLN A 49 -21.66 -1.68 -16.03
CA GLN A 49 -21.85 -0.37 -15.39
C GLN A 49 -20.77 -0.08 -14.34
N ARG A 50 -20.31 -1.10 -13.60
CA ARG A 50 -19.20 -0.95 -12.64
C ARG A 50 -17.88 -0.65 -13.35
N VAL A 51 -17.59 -1.36 -14.43
CA VAL A 51 -16.40 -1.16 -15.25
C VAL A 51 -16.39 0.26 -15.85
N GLU A 52 -17.51 0.72 -16.39
CA GLU A 52 -17.61 2.07 -16.96
C GLU A 52 -17.43 3.16 -15.90
N ARG A 53 -18.00 2.97 -14.70
CA ARG A 53 -17.75 3.87 -13.56
C ARG A 53 -16.29 3.91 -13.16
N MET A 54 -15.65 2.74 -13.01
CA MET A 54 -14.22 2.66 -12.68
C MET A 54 -13.35 3.31 -13.74
N LYS A 55 -13.66 3.11 -15.03
CA LYS A 55 -12.93 3.71 -16.15
C LYS A 55 -12.98 5.24 -16.12
N ASN A 56 -14.13 5.82 -15.79
CA ASN A 56 -14.30 7.27 -15.73
C ASN A 56 -13.72 7.88 -14.44
N ALA A 57 -13.81 7.18 -13.30
CA ALA A 57 -13.33 7.67 -12.01
C ALA A 57 -11.80 7.51 -11.84
N MET A 58 -11.22 6.39 -12.31
CA MET A 58 -9.82 6.01 -12.09
C MET A 58 -8.93 6.37 -13.30
N ARG A 59 -8.77 7.67 -13.58
CA ARG A 59 -8.04 8.14 -14.76
C ARG A 59 -6.53 8.13 -14.52
N ALA A 60 -5.75 7.70 -15.52
CA ALA A 60 -4.29 7.65 -15.42
C ALA A 60 -3.64 9.02 -15.13
N GLU A 61 -4.27 10.12 -15.57
CA GLU A 61 -3.83 11.49 -15.32
C GLU A 61 -3.72 11.83 -13.82
N GLN A 62 -4.62 11.28 -12.98
CA GLN A 62 -4.60 11.52 -11.54
C GLN A 62 -3.30 11.00 -10.91
N VAL A 63 -2.84 9.83 -11.37
CA VAL A 63 -1.55 9.24 -10.97
C VAL A 63 -0.38 10.07 -11.51
N ALA A 64 -0.50 10.57 -12.75
CA ALA A 64 0.54 11.37 -13.39
C ALA A 64 0.80 12.68 -12.64
N ASN A 65 -0.25 13.41 -12.27
CA ASN A 65 -0.14 14.66 -11.51
C ASN A 65 0.58 14.46 -10.17
N PHE A 66 0.24 13.38 -9.44
CA PHE A 66 0.92 13.06 -8.20
C PHE A 66 2.39 12.65 -8.42
N SER A 67 2.68 11.94 -9.50
CA SER A 67 4.06 11.56 -9.88
C SER A 67 4.92 12.79 -10.15
N VAL A 68 4.39 13.78 -10.89
CA VAL A 68 5.05 15.07 -11.16
C VAL A 68 5.28 15.83 -9.86
N ALA A 69 4.29 15.88 -8.96
CA ALA A 69 4.43 16.53 -7.67
C ALA A 69 5.55 15.91 -6.81
N LEU A 70 5.67 14.57 -6.79
CA LEU A 70 6.77 13.89 -6.09
C LEU A 70 8.15 14.22 -6.68
N ALA A 71 8.24 14.38 -8.00
CA ALA A 71 9.48 14.73 -8.70
C ALA A 71 9.86 16.23 -8.58
N SER A 72 8.91 17.10 -8.23
CA SER A 72 9.15 18.54 -8.07
C SER A 72 10.28 18.84 -7.07
N PRO A 73 11.12 19.86 -7.31
CA PRO A 73 12.14 20.32 -6.37
C PRO A 73 11.57 20.85 -5.04
N GLU A 74 10.32 21.29 -5.05
CA GLU A 74 9.60 21.76 -3.85
C GLU A 74 9.21 20.61 -2.92
N CYS A 75 9.02 19.40 -3.47
CA CYS A 75 8.66 18.24 -2.67
C CYS A 75 9.85 17.78 -1.82
N LYS A 76 9.60 17.54 -0.53
CA LYS A 76 10.59 17.02 0.43
C LYS A 76 10.26 15.59 0.90
N THR A 77 9.12 15.06 0.50
CA THR A 77 8.65 13.74 0.88
C THR A 77 9.60 12.66 0.37
N SER A 78 9.99 11.74 1.26
CA SER A 78 10.83 10.59 0.94
C SER A 78 10.46 9.38 1.80
N GLY A 79 10.69 8.21 1.24
CA GLY A 79 10.52 6.90 1.85
C GLY A 79 9.08 6.54 2.15
N GLN A 80 8.07 7.17 1.52
CA GLN A 80 6.65 6.91 1.80
C GLN A 80 5.98 6.05 0.73
N ILE A 81 4.84 5.46 1.10
CA ILE A 81 3.99 4.68 0.20
C ILE A 81 2.65 5.40 0.09
N PHE A 82 2.25 5.74 -1.13
CA PHE A 82 0.97 6.39 -1.40
C PHE A 82 0.13 5.52 -2.32
N SER A 83 -1.19 5.53 -2.16
CA SER A 83 -2.11 5.15 -3.21
C SER A 83 -2.75 6.39 -3.81
N VAL A 84 -2.98 6.32 -5.12
CA VAL A 84 -3.74 7.33 -5.87
C VAL A 84 -4.94 6.60 -6.44
N ARG A 85 -6.13 6.95 -5.97
CA ARG A 85 -7.41 6.31 -6.32
C ARG A 85 -8.42 7.39 -6.65
N GLY A 86 -8.60 7.68 -7.93
CA GLY A 86 -9.43 8.81 -8.34
C GLY A 86 -8.76 10.11 -7.90
N ASN A 87 -9.52 10.96 -7.21
CA ASN A 87 -9.04 12.19 -6.60
C ASN A 87 -8.52 11.99 -5.17
N GLU A 88 -8.45 10.74 -4.69
CA GLU A 88 -7.94 10.41 -3.35
C GLU A 88 -6.43 10.13 -3.38
N LEU A 89 -5.72 10.75 -2.44
CA LEU A 89 -4.34 10.46 -2.10
C LEU A 89 -4.31 9.79 -0.72
N VAL A 90 -3.90 8.54 -0.65
CA VAL A 90 -3.93 7.74 0.58
C VAL A 90 -2.50 7.42 1.00
N LEU A 91 -2.12 7.82 2.21
CA LEU A 91 -0.81 7.45 2.79
C LEU A 91 -0.91 6.07 3.43
N PHE A 92 -0.03 5.16 3.02
CA PHE A 92 0.06 3.81 3.57
C PHE A 92 1.09 3.78 4.71
N SER A 93 0.80 2.99 5.73
CA SER A 93 1.74 2.76 6.83
C SER A 93 3.00 2.06 6.34
N GLN A 94 4.12 2.39 6.96
CA GLN A 94 5.32 1.57 6.90
C GLN A 94 5.40 0.70 8.14
N PRO A 95 5.88 -0.56 8.02
CA PRO A 95 5.93 -1.46 9.14
C PRO A 95 6.81 -0.87 10.25
N ARG A 96 6.22 -0.78 11.43
CA ARG A 96 6.89 -0.48 12.70
C ARG A 96 6.50 -1.58 13.69
N PRO A 97 7.29 -1.81 14.75
CA PRO A 97 6.87 -2.73 15.81
C PRO A 97 5.48 -2.32 16.33
N VAL A 98 4.51 -3.24 16.26
CA VAL A 98 3.12 -3.00 16.72
C VAL A 98 2.93 -3.51 18.15
N LYS A 99 3.58 -4.62 18.50
CA LYS A 99 3.49 -5.25 19.81
C LYS A 99 4.76 -6.04 20.13
N SER A 100 5.09 -6.16 21.40
CA SER A 100 6.17 -7.01 21.90
C SER A 100 5.72 -7.74 23.16
N VAL A 101 6.30 -8.91 23.38
CA VAL A 101 6.14 -9.70 24.61
C VAL A 101 7.53 -10.18 24.99
N ALA A 102 7.90 -10.03 26.25
CA ALA A 102 9.17 -10.46 26.78
C ALA A 102 8.98 -11.62 27.75
N ARG A 103 9.97 -12.51 27.80
CA ARG A 103 10.05 -13.60 28.76
C ARG A 103 11.47 -13.67 29.29
N VAL A 104 11.63 -13.52 30.60
CA VAL A 104 12.93 -13.38 31.27
C VAL A 104 13.81 -14.61 31.04
N ASP A 105 13.22 -15.80 31.13
CA ASP A 105 13.94 -17.07 31.00
C ASP A 105 14.19 -17.51 29.54
N GLY A 106 13.87 -16.64 28.57
CA GLY A 106 13.95 -16.96 27.14
C GLY A 106 12.74 -17.73 26.61
N TRP A 107 12.83 -18.16 25.35
CA TRP A 107 11.73 -18.77 24.61
C TRP A 107 12.07 -20.20 24.16
N THR A 108 11.08 -21.09 24.26
CA THR A 108 11.04 -22.40 23.59
C THR A 108 9.91 -22.41 22.56
N PRO A 109 9.90 -23.31 21.57
CA PRO A 109 8.79 -23.44 20.63
C PRO A 109 7.42 -23.56 21.33
N GLU A 110 7.32 -24.33 22.41
CA GLU A 110 6.08 -24.56 23.17
C GLU A 110 5.60 -23.26 23.84
N THR A 111 6.53 -22.49 24.41
CA THR A 111 6.20 -21.23 25.10
C THR A 111 5.92 -20.09 24.12
N ILE A 112 6.48 -20.12 22.92
CA ILE A 112 6.11 -19.20 21.84
C ILE A 112 4.67 -19.46 21.41
N LEU A 113 4.32 -20.72 21.17
CA LEU A 113 2.97 -21.10 20.72
C LEU A 113 1.91 -20.87 21.80
N SER A 114 2.21 -21.20 23.06
CA SER A 114 1.24 -21.10 24.16
C SER A 114 1.15 -19.72 24.83
N HIS A 115 2.16 -18.87 24.69
CA HIS A 115 2.20 -17.56 25.35
C HIS A 115 2.48 -16.40 24.38
N ALA A 116 3.57 -16.45 23.61
CA ALA A 116 3.97 -15.29 22.80
C ALA A 116 2.96 -14.96 21.69
N LEU A 117 2.58 -15.93 20.85
CA LEU A 117 1.66 -15.69 19.73
C LEU A 117 0.25 -15.31 20.20
N PRO A 118 -0.39 -16.01 21.17
CA PRO A 118 -1.70 -15.59 21.67
C PRO A 118 -1.67 -14.18 22.29
N ALA A 119 -0.61 -13.84 23.02
CA ALA A 119 -0.47 -12.50 23.59
C ALA A 119 -0.34 -11.40 22.52
N MET A 120 0.15 -11.74 21.31
CA MET A 120 0.28 -10.79 20.20
C MET A 120 -0.93 -10.73 19.26
N GLU A 121 -1.84 -11.71 19.32
CA GLU A 121 -2.92 -11.90 18.36
C GLU A 121 -3.80 -10.66 18.14
N GLY A 122 -4.15 -9.95 19.22
CA GLY A 122 -4.93 -8.72 19.14
C GLY A 122 -4.25 -7.55 18.40
N GLY A 123 -2.98 -7.69 18.01
CA GLY A 123 -2.24 -6.73 17.17
C GLY A 123 -2.04 -7.18 15.73
N TYR A 124 -2.58 -8.33 15.32
CA TYR A 124 -2.44 -8.81 13.95
C TYR A 124 -3.29 -7.99 12.98
N THR A 125 -2.72 -7.70 11.82
CA THR A 125 -3.47 -7.18 10.67
C THR A 125 -4.28 -8.31 10.06
N ASP A 126 -5.57 -8.08 9.81
CA ASP A 126 -6.46 -9.10 9.27
C ASP A 126 -6.15 -9.41 7.78
N LEU A 127 -6.58 -10.59 7.31
CA LEU A 127 -6.36 -11.04 5.93
C LEU A 127 -7.40 -10.50 4.93
N GLY A 128 -8.26 -9.57 5.36
CA GLY A 128 -9.37 -9.03 4.61
C GLY A 128 -8.97 -8.48 3.24
N ALA A 129 -9.92 -8.55 2.32
CA ALA A 129 -9.73 -8.01 0.98
C ALA A 129 -9.69 -6.47 1.02
N THR A 130 -9.13 -5.84 -0.01
CA THR A 130 -9.10 -4.36 -0.12
C THR A 130 -10.46 -3.69 0.10
N ALA A 131 -11.57 -4.37 -0.25
CA ALA A 131 -12.93 -3.88 -0.04
C ALA A 131 -13.36 -3.82 1.44
N SER A 132 -12.70 -4.55 2.35
CA SER A 132 -12.93 -4.41 3.79
C SER A 132 -12.27 -3.16 4.36
N VAL A 133 -11.23 -2.65 3.70
CA VAL A 133 -10.49 -1.45 4.12
C VAL A 133 -11.05 -0.19 3.46
N PHE A 134 -11.31 -0.24 2.16
CA PHE A 134 -11.94 0.85 1.40
C PHE A 134 -13.43 0.56 1.22
N THR A 135 -14.22 0.96 2.22
CA THR A 135 -15.68 0.72 2.27
C THR A 135 -16.50 1.78 1.53
N TRP A 136 -15.84 2.70 0.83
CA TRP A 136 -16.46 3.79 0.08
C TRP A 136 -15.98 3.85 -1.37
N GLU A 137 -16.84 4.39 -2.23
CA GLU A 137 -16.52 4.66 -3.62
C GLU A 137 -15.50 5.81 -3.73
N PRO A 138 -14.54 5.72 -4.65
CA PRO A 138 -13.61 6.82 -4.89
C PRO A 138 -14.32 8.08 -5.40
N VAL A 139 -13.79 9.25 -5.02
CA VAL A 139 -14.21 10.58 -5.50
C VAL A 139 -13.42 11.02 -6.73
#